data_AF-A0A0B7IAE6-F1
#
_entry.id   AF-A0A0B7IAE6-F1
#
_cell.length_a   1.000
_cell.length_b   1.000
_cell.length_c   1.000
_cell.angle_alpha   90.00
_cell.angle_beta   90.00
_cell.angle_gamma   90.00
#
_symmetry.space_group_name_H-M   'P 1'
#
loop_
_entity.id
_entity.type
_entity.pdbx_description
1 polymer ?
#
loop_
_entity_poly.entity_id
_entity_poly.type
_entity_poly.pdbx_seq_one_letter_code
_entity_poly.pdbx_strand_id
1 'polypeptide(L)' 'MGKYTTAEEALKVIKSNDYVYVHGGAAVPSHLVEALTARAPELRGVTICHIHTEGDAPYADPKYRDSFYVNSFFG' A
#
# COMPACT_ATOMS: atom_id res chain seq x y z
N MET A 1 21.31 -11.27 10.87
CA MET A 1 21.66 -10.07 10.09
C MET A 1 20.39 -9.52 9.46
N GLY A 2 20.05 -8.24 9.64
CA GLY A 2 18.89 -7.64 8.99
C GLY A 2 19.12 -7.47 7.48
N LYS A 3 18.06 -7.62 6.67
CA LYS A 3 18.08 -7.25 5.24
C LYS A 3 17.55 -5.82 5.13
N TYR A 4 18.46 -4.86 5.03
CA TYR A 4 18.14 -3.45 4.83
C TYR A 4 18.17 -3.10 3.35
N THR A 5 17.17 -2.37 2.88
CA THR A 5 17.06 -1.90 1.49
C THR A 5 16.15 -0.66 1.43
N THR A 6 15.99 -0.06 0.24
CA THR A 6 15.11 1.10 0.04
C THR A 6 13.63 0.67 -0.05
N ALA A 7 12.71 1.62 0.12
CA ALA A 7 11.28 1.34 -0.02
C ALA A 7 10.92 0.81 -1.41
N GLU A 8 11.50 1.40 -2.45
CA GLU A 8 11.27 1.02 -3.84
C GLU A 8 11.70 -0.43 -4.09
N GLU A 9 12.87 -0.82 -3.58
CA GLU A 9 13.37 -2.18 -3.73
C GLU A 9 12.54 -3.18 -2.90
N ALA A 10 12.19 -2.82 -1.67
CA ALA A 10 11.39 -3.68 -0.80
C ALA A 10 10.02 -4.00 -1.41
N LEU A 11 9.40 -3.02 -2.08
CA LEU A 11 8.05 -3.15 -2.60
C LEU A 11 7.98 -3.91 -3.92
N LYS A 12 9.09 -4.10 -4.66
CA LYS A 12 9.13 -4.88 -5.93
C LYS A 12 8.52 -6.28 -5.85
N VAL A 13 8.41 -6.84 -4.64
CA VAL A 13 7.76 -8.13 -4.40
C VAL A 13 6.25 -8.12 -4.69
N ILE A 14 5.59 -6.95 -4.60
CA ILE A 14 4.15 -6.76 -4.85
C ILE A 14 3.88 -6.73 -6.36
N LYS A 15 2.89 -7.53 -6.75
CA LYS A 15 2.44 -7.73 -8.14
C LYS A 15 0.95 -7.40 -8.26
N SER A 16 0.48 -7.22 -9.50
CA SER A 16 -0.94 -7.02 -9.79
C SER A 16 -1.80 -8.17 -9.22
N ASN A 17 -2.95 -7.82 -8.67
CA ASN A 17 -3.90 -8.71 -7.99
C ASN A 17 -3.44 -9.29 -6.64
N ASP A 18 -2.32 -8.84 -6.08
CA ASP A 18 -1.93 -9.21 -4.72
C ASP A 18 -2.86 -8.59 -3.67
N TYR A 19 -2.92 -9.25 -2.51
CA TYR A 19 -3.52 -8.71 -1.30
C TYR A 19 -2.41 -8.24 -0.36
N VAL A 20 -2.41 -6.94 -0.05
CA VAL A 20 -1.40 -6.29 0.78
C VAL A 20 -2.08 -5.80 2.05
N TYR A 21 -1.64 -6.32 3.20
CA TYR A 21 -2.10 -5.81 4.50
C TYR A 21 -1.20 -4.67 4.97
N VAL A 22 -1.78 -3.51 5.24
CA VAL A 22 -1.10 -2.34 5.80
C VAL A 22 -1.38 -2.26 7.30
N HIS A 23 -0.33 -2.13 8.11
CA HIS A 23 -0.48 -1.93 9.56
C HIS A 23 -1.34 -0.68 9.84
N GLY A 24 -2.20 -0.77 10.86
CA GLY A 24 -3.10 0.32 11.25
C GLY A 24 -2.59 1.18 12.41
N GLY A 25 -3.36 2.22 12.74
CA GLY A 25 -3.08 3.19 13.80
C GLY A 25 -1.73 3.87 13.62
N ALA A 26 -1.03 4.11 14.73
CA ALA A 26 0.31 4.71 14.73
C ALA A 26 1.40 3.83 14.07
N ALA A 27 1.09 2.59 13.68
CA ALA A 27 2.04 1.67 13.03
C ALA A 27 1.94 1.70 11.49
N VAL A 28 1.14 2.60 10.90
CA VAL A 28 1.08 2.79 9.45
C VAL A 28 2.49 3.09 8.92
N PRO A 29 3.02 2.28 7.98
CA PRO A 29 4.34 2.49 7.42
C PRO A 29 4.29 3.54 6.31
N SER A 30 4.11 4.82 6.66
CA SER A 30 3.83 5.92 5.71
C SER A 30 4.83 5.98 4.54
N HIS A 31 6.12 5.78 4.82
CA HIS A 31 7.15 5.76 3.78
C HIS A 31 6.96 4.64 2.75
N LEU A 32 6.50 3.45 3.18
CA LEU A 32 6.19 2.35 2.26
C LEU A 32 4.85 2.57 1.55
N VAL A 33 3.89 3.24 2.19
CA VAL A 33 2.58 3.60 1.60
C VAL A 33 2.75 4.58 0.44
N GLU A 34 3.57 5.61 0.62
CA GLU A 34 3.92 6.57 -0.43
C GLU A 34 4.62 5.88 -1.61
N ALA A 35 5.64 5.07 -1.32
CA ALA A 35 6.39 4.34 -2.35
C ALA A 35 5.53 3.30 -3.08
N LEU A 36 4.59 2.64 -2.39
CA LEU A 36 3.64 1.72 -3.03
C LEU A 36 2.73 2.48 -3.99
N THR A 37 2.22 3.63 -3.55
CA THR A 37 1.30 4.44 -4.37
C THR A 37 2.00 5.00 -5.61
N ALA A 38 3.29 5.36 -5.51
CA ALA A 38 4.09 5.78 -6.67
C ALA A 38 4.18 4.70 -7.77
N ARG A 39 3.98 3.41 -7.43
CA ARG A 39 3.92 2.29 -8.37
C ARG A 39 2.54 2.07 -9.00
N ALA A 40 1.56 2.94 -8.78
CA ALA A 40 0.25 2.84 -9.41
C ALA A 40 0.30 2.62 -10.94
N PRO A 41 1.17 3.29 -11.73
CA PRO A 41 1.20 3.11 -13.19
C PRO A 41 1.48 1.66 -13.63
N GLU A 42 2.23 0.88 -12.85
CA GLU A 42 2.64 -0.49 -13.17
C GLU A 42 1.80 -1.60 -12.52
N LEU A 43 1.01 -1.29 -11.49
CA LEU A 43 0.18 -2.25 -10.76
C LEU A 43 -1.29 -2.16 -11.17
N ARG A 44 -2.00 -3.31 -11.16
CA ARG A 44 -3.46 -3.38 -11.37
C ARG A 44 -4.12 -4.26 -10.33
N GLY A 45 -5.28 -3.83 -9.84
CA GLY A 45 -6.14 -4.63 -8.96
C GLY A 45 -5.51 -5.09 -7.65
N VAL A 46 -4.50 -4.38 -7.11
CA VAL A 46 -3.91 -4.70 -5.82
C VAL A 46 -4.90 -4.36 -4.72
N THR A 47 -5.26 -5.33 -3.88
CA THR A 47 -6.17 -5.11 -2.76
C THR A 47 -5.38 -4.65 -1.54
N ILE A 48 -5.68 -3.45 -1.05
CA ILE A 48 -5.11 -2.89 0.18
C ILE A 48 -6.06 -3.18 1.33
N CYS A 49 -5.67 -4.12 2.20
CA CYS A 49 -6.41 -4.46 3.41
C CYS A 49 -5.85 -3.67 4.60
N HIS A 50 -6.71 -3.03 5.39
CA HIS A 50 -6.29 -2.31 6.60
C HIS A 50 -7.44 -2.18 7.61
N ILE A 51 -7.11 -1.82 8.85
CA ILE A 51 -8.07 -1.31 9.85
C ILE A 51 -8.04 0.24 9.84
N HIS A 52 -8.27 0.93 10.95
CA HIS A 52 -8.00 2.37 11.02
C HIS A 52 -6.54 2.70 10.63
N THR A 53 -6.32 3.67 9.73
CA THR A 53 -5.00 4.18 9.33
C THR A 53 -4.82 5.63 9.81
N GLU A 54 -3.67 5.97 10.38
CA GLU A 54 -3.29 7.36 10.68
C GLU A 54 -2.43 7.95 9.56
N GLY A 55 -2.69 9.20 9.20
CA GLY A 55 -2.01 9.90 8.11
C GLY A 55 -2.65 9.67 6.74
N ASP A 56 -1.91 10.03 5.68
CA ASP A 56 -2.41 9.97 4.31
C ASP A 56 -2.45 8.53 3.78
N ALA A 57 -3.55 8.18 3.12
CA ALA A 57 -3.73 6.93 2.38
C ALA A 57 -3.82 7.22 0.87
N PRO A 58 -2.72 7.64 0.21
CA PRO A 58 -2.78 8.13 -1.17
C PRO A 58 -3.19 7.04 -2.17
N TYR A 59 -3.02 5.75 -1.85
CA TYR A 59 -3.55 4.64 -2.66
C TYR A 59 -5.09 4.64 -2.76
N ALA A 60 -5.79 5.35 -1.87
CA ALA A 60 -7.25 5.47 -1.87
C ALA A 60 -7.76 6.62 -2.77
N ASP A 61 -6.88 7.43 -3.34
CA ASP A 61 -7.27 8.48 -4.28
C ASP A 61 -7.98 7.83 -5.50
N PRO A 62 -9.20 8.29 -5.88
CA PRO A 62 -9.96 7.73 -7.00
C PRO A 62 -9.20 7.66 -8.33
N LYS A 63 -8.17 8.50 -8.54
CA LYS A 63 -7.32 8.44 -9.74
C LYS A 63 -6.51 7.14 -9.85
N TYR A 64 -6.33 6.41 -8.74
CA TYR A 64 -5.61 5.13 -8.68
C TYR A 64 -6.52 3.91 -8.60
N ARG A 65 -7.84 4.06 -8.84
CA ARG A 65 -8.83 2.99 -8.72
C ARG A 65 -8.54 1.73 -9.56
N ASP A 66 -7.82 1.89 -10.69
CA ASP A 66 -7.45 0.76 -11.55
C ASP A 66 -6.26 -0.02 -10.97
N SER A 67 -5.47 0.62 -10.12
CA SER A 67 -4.27 0.08 -9.49
C SER A 67 -4.56 -0.52 -8.11
N PHE A 68 -5.36 0.18 -7.30
CA PHE A 68 -5.61 -0.19 -5.91
C PHE A 68 -7.12 -0.28 -5.61
N TYR A 69 -7.48 -1.34 -4.89
CA TYR A 69 -8.81 -1.52 -4.31
C TYR A 69 -8.69 -1.49 -2.78
N VAL A 70 -9.39 -0.57 -2.13
CA VAL A 70 -9.34 -0.43 -0.66
C VAL A 70 -10.37 -1.34 -0.01
N ASN A 71 -9.90 -2.23 0.85
CA ASN A 71 -10.70 -3.17 1.61
C ASN A 71 -10.52 -2.92 3.11
N SER A 72 -11.28 -1.96 3.66
CA SER A 72 -11.24 -1.63 5.08
C SER A 72 -11.95 -2.69 5.92
N PHE A 73 -11.30 -3.15 6.99
CA PHE A 73 -11.86 -4.03 8.01
C PHE A 73 -12.40 -3.27 9.23
N PHE A 74 -12.44 -1.94 9.15
CA PHE A 74 -12.97 -1.06 10.18
C PHE A 74 -14.07 -0.18 9.56
N GLY A 75 -15.26 -0.20 10.16
CA GLY A 75 -16.46 0.52 9.69
C GLY A 75 -17.00 1.49 10.72
#